data_AF-A0A6J7RHC3-F1
#
_entry.id   AF-A0A6J7RHC3-F1
#
_cell.length_a   1.000
_cell.length_b   1.000
_cell.length_c   1.000
_cell.angle_alpha   90.00
_cell.angle_beta   90.00
_cell.angle_gamma   90.00
#
_symmetry.space_group_name_H-M   'P 1'
#
loop_
_entity.id
_entity.type
_entity.pdbx_description
1 polymer ?
#
loop_
_entity_poly.entity_id
_entity_poly.type
_entity_poly.pdbx_seq_one_letter_code
_entity_poly.pdbx_strand_id
1 'polypeptide(L)'
;MPVWIGGHSDIALKRAARHDGWIGVNYDFDDIAPLLAKLTEFRKRAERDHLPFETLVTLNEVPTADAVKRLRDMGVTGYNNPPWLFNGIVTSDLATKRATLESFATDVIAKINT
;
A
#
# COMPACT_ATOMS: atom_id res chain seq x y z
N MET A 1 19.21 7.87 0.64
CA MET A 1 18.34 6.78 0.14
C MET A 1 17.36 6.43 1.25
N PRO A 2 16.04 6.49 1.02
CA PRO A 2 15.06 6.14 2.05
C PRO A 2 15.09 4.63 2.35
N VAL A 3 14.80 4.27 3.60
CA VAL A 3 14.71 2.88 4.06
C VAL A 3 13.29 2.60 4.55
N TRP A 4 12.61 1.67 3.87
CA TRP A 4 11.28 1.21 4.26
C TRP A 4 11.32 -0.21 4.81
N ILE A 5 10.54 -0.46 5.86
CA ILE A 5 10.52 -1.75 6.56
C ILE A 5 9.20 -2.47 6.29
N GLY A 6 9.28 -3.73 5.91
CA GLY A 6 8.09 -4.58 5.70
C GLY A 6 7.64 -5.32 6.96
N GLY A 7 6.41 -5.85 6.90
CA GLY A 7 5.83 -6.78 7.88
C GLY A 7 4.63 -6.22 8.66
N HIS A 8 3.82 -7.13 9.23
CA HIS A 8 2.60 -6.80 9.99
C HIS A 8 2.71 -6.99 11.51
N SER A 9 3.74 -7.70 12.00
CA SER A 9 3.87 -7.95 13.44
C SER A 9 4.18 -6.67 14.19
N ASP A 10 3.77 -6.57 15.46
CA ASP A 10 4.09 -5.41 16.29
C ASP A 10 5.61 -5.15 16.36
N ILE A 11 6.45 -6.19 16.29
CA ILE A 11 7.92 -6.05 16.23
C ILE A 11 8.35 -5.38 14.91
N ALA A 12 7.76 -5.78 13.78
CA ALA A 12 8.03 -5.17 12.47
C ALA A 12 7.56 -3.72 12.42
N LEU A 13 6.35 -3.43 12.91
CA LEU A 13 5.81 -2.06 12.95
C LEU A 13 6.63 -1.14 13.86
N LYS A 14 7.07 -1.63 15.04
CA LYS A 14 8.02 -0.91 15.90
C LYS A 14 9.36 -0.63 15.20
N ARG A 15 9.82 -1.53 14.33
CA ARG A 15 11.02 -1.31 13.52
C ARG A 15 10.75 -0.25 12.46
N ALA A 16 9.65 -0.36 11.71
CA ALA A 16 9.25 0.60 10.69
C ALA A 16 9.12 2.03 11.24
N ALA A 17 8.52 2.19 12.43
CA ALA A 17 8.36 3.48 13.10
C ALA A 17 9.67 4.25 13.33
N ARG A 18 10.83 3.58 13.32
CA ARG A 18 12.16 4.20 13.48
C ARG A 18 12.84 4.56 12.16
N HIS A 19 12.24 4.26 11.02
CA HIS A 19 12.81 4.48 9.68
C HIS A 19 11.95 5.47 8.86
N ASP A 20 12.20 5.53 7.55
CA ASP A 20 11.60 6.51 6.64
C ASP A 20 10.22 6.05 6.12
N GLY A 21 9.89 4.77 6.26
CA GLY A 21 8.60 4.26 5.79
C GLY A 21 8.29 2.81 6.15
N TRP A 22 7.10 2.39 5.75
CA TRP A 22 6.57 1.04 5.89
C TRP A 22 6.05 0.51 4.56
N ILE A 23 6.34 -0.77 4.28
CA ILE A 23 5.75 -1.50 3.15
C ILE A 23 4.81 -2.58 3.69
N GLY A 24 3.53 -2.40 3.43
CA GLY A 24 2.48 -3.35 3.68
C GLY A 24 2.12 -4.17 2.44
N VAL A 25 2.14 -5.50 2.53
CA VAL A 25 1.85 -6.38 1.40
C VAL A 25 0.80 -7.41 1.80
N ASN A 26 -0.18 -7.64 0.92
CA ASN A 26 -1.24 -8.65 1.04
C ASN A 26 -2.16 -8.42 2.26
N TYR A 27 -2.93 -7.34 2.23
CA TYR A 27 -3.94 -7.04 3.25
C TYR A 27 -5.33 -6.89 2.66
N ASP A 28 -6.33 -7.16 3.50
CA ASP A 28 -7.69 -6.74 3.23
C ASP A 28 -7.81 -5.24 3.51
N PHE A 29 -8.73 -4.57 2.85
CA PHE A 29 -8.87 -3.12 2.93
C PHE A 29 -9.08 -2.64 4.39
N ASP A 30 -9.89 -3.38 5.15
CA ASP A 30 -10.27 -3.01 6.51
C ASP A 30 -9.14 -3.17 7.53
N ASP A 31 -8.09 -3.92 7.19
CA ASP A 31 -6.91 -4.11 8.05
C ASP A 31 -5.94 -2.92 8.01
N ILE A 32 -6.04 -2.07 6.98
CA ILE A 32 -5.07 -0.98 6.77
C ILE A 32 -5.16 0.08 7.87
N ALA A 33 -6.37 0.55 8.20
CA ALA A 33 -6.55 1.59 9.21
C ALA A 33 -6.01 1.19 10.61
N PRO A 34 -6.28 -0.03 11.12
CA PRO A 34 -5.64 -0.54 12.33
C PRO A 34 -4.10 -0.55 12.29
N LEU A 35 -3.50 -0.92 11.15
CA LEU A 35 -2.03 -0.95 11.01
C LEU A 35 -1.43 0.47 11.02
N LEU A 36 -2.05 1.42 10.33
CA LEU A 36 -1.64 2.82 10.31
C LEU A 36 -1.75 3.47 11.69
N ALA A 37 -2.80 3.16 12.46
CA ALA A 37 -2.95 3.61 13.84
C ALA A 37 -1.81 3.10 14.74
N LYS A 38 -1.46 1.81 14.64
CA LYS A 38 -0.32 1.24 15.38
C LYS A 38 1.01 1.90 15.00
N LEU A 39 1.26 2.14 13.71
CA LEU A 39 2.46 2.82 13.23
C LEU A 39 2.55 4.23 13.81
N THR A 40 1.45 4.98 13.79
CA THR A 40 1.36 6.33 14.37
C THR A 40 1.74 6.31 15.86
N GLU A 41 1.16 5.39 16.63
CA GLU A 41 1.47 5.26 18.06
C GLU A 41 2.92 4.85 18.33
N PHE A 42 3.48 3.93 17.54
CA PHE A 42 4.89 3.57 17.67
C PHE A 42 5.84 4.70 17.27
N ARG A 43 5.47 5.53 16.29
CA ARG A 43 6.25 6.72 15.90
C ARG A 43 6.26 7.79 16.99
N LYS A 44 5.12 8.06 17.63
CA LYS A 44 5.04 8.96 18.79
C LYS A 44 5.95 8.48 19.93
N ARG A 45 5.88 7.18 20.28
CA ARG A 45 6.73 6.58 21.33
C ARG A 45 8.21 6.61 20.99
N ALA A 46 8.56 6.64 19.70
CA ALA A 46 9.91 6.78 19.22
C ALA A 46 10.33 8.26 19.02
N GLU A 47 9.46 9.22 19.35
CA GLU A 47 9.65 10.67 19.19
C GLU A 47 10.00 11.06 17.74
N ARG A 48 9.34 10.41 16.77
CA ARG A 48 9.61 10.60 15.32
C ARG A 48 8.38 10.94 14.50
N ASP A 49 7.22 11.09 15.12
CA ASP A 49 5.97 11.45 14.47
C ASP A 49 6.03 12.81 13.73
N HIS A 50 6.95 13.69 14.12
CA HIS A 50 7.23 14.96 13.44
C HIS A 50 8.06 14.82 12.14
N LEU A 51 8.69 13.66 11.90
CA LEU A 51 9.48 13.41 10.70
C LEU A 51 8.61 12.84 9.57
N PRO A 52 8.99 13.02 8.30
CA PRO A 52 8.34 12.35 7.17
C PRO A 52 8.26 10.83 7.36
N PHE A 53 7.19 10.23 6.83
CA PHE A 53 6.99 8.79 6.82
C PHE A 53 6.17 8.36 5.62
N GLU A 54 6.71 7.47 4.81
CA GLU A 54 6.03 6.93 3.65
C GLU A 54 5.37 5.58 3.95
N THR A 55 4.20 5.34 3.37
CA THR A 55 3.40 4.14 3.55
C THR A 55 3.00 3.60 2.18
N LEU A 56 3.57 2.45 1.83
CA LEU A 56 3.22 1.72 0.61
C LEU A 56 2.34 0.53 0.99
N VAL A 57 1.15 0.41 0.41
CA VAL A 57 0.27 -0.76 0.65
C VAL A 57 -0.03 -1.53 -0.63
N THR A 58 -0.26 -2.83 -0.51
CA THR A 58 -0.78 -3.73 -1.56
C THR A 58 -1.94 -4.50 -0.96
N LEU A 59 -3.11 -4.47 -1.61
CA LEU A 59 -4.28 -5.23 -1.16
C LEU A 59 -4.28 -6.65 -1.73
N ASN A 60 -5.08 -7.53 -1.12
CA ASN A 60 -5.34 -8.88 -1.59
C ASN A 60 -6.21 -8.94 -2.86
N GLU A 61 -6.88 -7.83 -3.19
CA GLU A 61 -7.77 -7.70 -4.36
C GLU A 61 -7.39 -6.46 -5.19
N VAL A 62 -7.77 -6.45 -6.48
CA VAL A 62 -7.63 -5.24 -7.30
C VAL A 62 -8.55 -4.16 -6.74
N PRO A 63 -8.02 -2.99 -6.33
CA PRO A 63 -8.87 -1.94 -5.80
C PRO A 63 -9.60 -1.23 -6.93
N THR A 64 -10.74 -0.68 -6.58
CA THR A 64 -11.38 0.37 -7.39
C THR A 64 -10.64 1.70 -7.21
N ALA A 65 -10.88 2.66 -8.11
CA ALA A 65 -10.39 4.03 -7.93
C ALA A 65 -10.85 4.64 -6.60
N ASP A 66 -12.08 4.35 -6.17
CA ASP A 66 -12.62 4.80 -4.88
C ASP A 66 -11.85 4.22 -3.70
N ALA A 67 -11.55 2.92 -3.72
CA ALA A 67 -10.73 2.29 -2.69
C ALA A 67 -9.34 2.94 -2.59
N VAL A 68 -8.69 3.24 -3.72
CA VAL A 68 -7.40 3.95 -3.71
C VAL A 68 -7.52 5.37 -3.14
N LYS A 69 -8.59 6.11 -3.46
CA LYS A 69 -8.86 7.43 -2.86
C LYS A 69 -9.04 7.33 -1.34
N ARG A 70 -9.80 6.35 -0.87
CA ARG A 70 -10.00 6.11 0.57
C ARG A 70 -8.70 5.72 1.28
N LEU A 71 -7.83 4.92 0.66
CA LEU A 71 -6.49 4.65 1.21
C LEU A 71 -5.68 5.93 1.38
N ARG A 72 -5.68 6.80 0.36
CA ARG A 72 -5.01 8.11 0.43
C ARG A 72 -5.57 8.97 1.56
N ASP A 73 -6.90 8.99 1.74
CA ASP A 73 -7.55 9.74 2.81
C ASP A 73 -7.18 9.22 4.22
N MET A 74 -6.83 7.93 4.34
CA MET A 74 -6.28 7.34 5.56
C MET A 74 -4.80 7.69 5.82
N GLY A 75 -4.12 8.38 4.89
CA GLY A 75 -2.69 8.72 4.97
C GLY A 75 -1.75 7.70 4.33
N VAL A 76 -2.25 6.82 3.46
CA VAL A 76 -1.39 6.00 2.60
C VAL A 76 -0.74 6.88 1.53
N THR A 77 0.59 6.82 1.41
CA THR A 77 1.35 7.66 0.46
C THR A 77 1.68 6.96 -0.85
N GLY A 78 1.55 5.64 -0.92
CA GLY A 78 1.81 4.86 -2.11
C GLY A 78 0.97 3.58 -2.18
N TYR A 79 0.69 3.14 -3.40
CA TYR A 79 -0.01 1.89 -3.66
C TYR A 79 0.77 1.04 -4.67
N ASN A 80 0.94 -0.24 -4.36
CA ASN A 80 1.53 -1.23 -5.28
C ASN A 80 0.47 -2.24 -5.70
N ASN A 81 0.43 -2.56 -6.99
CA ASN A 81 -0.54 -3.49 -7.57
C ASN A 81 0.05 -4.21 -8.77
N PRO A 82 0.21 -5.54 -8.71
CA PRO A 82 0.41 -6.39 -9.88
C PRO A 82 -0.94 -6.88 -10.45
N PRO A 83 -1.64 -6.12 -11.34
CA PRO A 83 -3.02 -6.40 -11.74
C PRO A 83 -3.23 -7.78 -12.38
N TRP A 84 -2.21 -8.34 -13.03
CA TRP A 84 -2.30 -9.68 -13.63
C TRP A 84 -2.45 -10.81 -12.60
N LEU A 85 -1.96 -10.64 -11.36
CA LEU A 85 -2.04 -11.69 -10.32
C LEU A 85 -3.44 -11.81 -9.71
N PHE A 86 -4.23 -10.74 -9.74
CA PHE A 86 -5.54 -10.69 -9.10
C PHE A 86 -6.69 -11.13 -10.02
N ASN A 87 -6.40 -11.43 -11.29
CA ASN A 87 -7.39 -11.93 -12.25
C ASN A 87 -7.44 -13.47 -12.31
N GLY A 88 -6.93 -14.15 -11.28
CA GLY A 88 -6.89 -15.62 -11.24
C GLY A 88 -5.82 -16.26 -12.14
N ILE A 89 -4.88 -15.47 -12.67
CA ILE A 89 -3.86 -15.93 -13.61
C ILE A 89 -2.51 -16.04 -12.88
N VAL A 90 -2.15 -17.26 -12.49
CA VAL A 90 -0.87 -17.54 -11.79
C VAL A 90 0.33 -17.38 -12.73
N THR A 91 0.16 -17.74 -14.00
CA THR A 91 1.15 -17.55 -15.07
C THR A 91 0.47 -16.90 -16.27
N SER A 92 0.95 -15.72 -16.66
CA SER A 92 0.41 -14.94 -17.79
C SER A 92 1.48 -14.70 -18.85
N ASP A 93 1.06 -14.72 -20.12
CA ASP A 93 1.88 -14.26 -21.22
C ASP A 93 2.03 -12.72 -21.21
N LEU A 94 2.89 -12.21 -22.10
CA LEU A 94 3.15 -10.77 -22.18
C LEU A 94 1.89 -9.98 -22.57
N ALA A 95 1.07 -10.52 -23.47
CA ALA A 95 -0.15 -9.87 -23.95
C ALA A 95 -1.15 -9.63 -22.82
N THR A 96 -1.35 -10.64 -21.96
CA THR A 96 -2.23 -10.57 -20.79
C THR A 96 -1.71 -9.57 -19.75
N LYS A 97 -0.42 -9.57 -19.45
CA LYS A 97 0.17 -8.58 -18.51
C LYS A 97 0.00 -7.16 -19.02
N ARG A 98 0.20 -6.94 -20.32
CA ARG A 98 -0.03 -5.63 -20.96
C ARG A 98 -1.49 -5.21 -20.84
N ALA A 99 -2.43 -6.07 -21.24
CA ALA A 99 -3.85 -5.74 -21.21
C ALA A 99 -4.33 -5.39 -19.79
N THR A 100 -3.90 -6.14 -18.77
CA THR A 100 -4.29 -5.85 -17.37
C THR A 100 -3.67 -4.55 -16.84
N LEU A 101 -2.45 -4.19 -17.26
CA LEU A 101 -1.85 -2.88 -16.97
C LEU A 101 -2.61 -1.74 -17.66
N GLU A 102 -3.00 -1.90 -18.92
CA GLU A 102 -3.77 -0.90 -19.68
C GLU A 102 -5.16 -0.67 -19.09
N SER A 103 -5.85 -1.74 -18.68
CA SER A 103 -7.12 -1.65 -17.94
C SER A 103 -6.93 -0.96 -16.59
N PHE A 104 -5.93 -1.34 -15.79
CA PHE A 104 -5.67 -0.69 -14.50
C PHE A 104 -5.35 0.82 -14.65
N ALA A 105 -4.61 1.19 -15.70
CA ALA A 105 -4.32 2.59 -16.01
C ALA A 105 -5.61 3.38 -16.29
N THR A 106 -6.54 2.82 -17.05
CA THR A 106 -7.81 3.48 -17.41
C THR A 106 -8.81 3.48 -16.25
N ASP A 107 -8.95 2.35 -15.56
CA ASP A 107 -10.01 2.14 -14.59
C ASP A 107 -9.70 2.65 -13.19
N VAL A 108 -8.41 2.79 -12.86
CA VAL A 108 -7.94 3.23 -11.55
C VAL A 108 -7.10 4.49 -11.68
N ILE A 109 -5.95 4.44 -12.36
CA ILE A 109 -4.97 5.56 -12.36
C ILE A 109 -5.58 6.85 -12.94
N ALA A 110 -6.27 6.77 -14.09
CA ALA A 110 -6.88 7.95 -14.71
C ALA A 110 -7.96 8.59 -13.82
N LYS A 111 -8.66 7.79 -13.00
CA LYS A 111 -9.79 8.24 -12.17
C LYS A 111 -9.38 8.77 -10.79
N ILE A 112 -8.14 8.56 -10.35
CA ILE A 112 -7.62 9.08 -9.08
C ILE A 112 -6.95 10.47 -9.20
N ASN A 113 -6.60 10.89 -10.42
CA ASN A 113 -5.97 12.17 -10.74
C ASN A 113 -6.96 13.29 -11.10
N THR A 114 -8.24 12.95 -11.27
CA THR A 114 -9.39 13.87 -11.36
C THR A 114 -10.07 14.00 -10.01
#